data_AF-A0A9D2ITR5-F1
#
_entry.id   AF-A0A9D2ITR5-F1
#
_cell.length_a   1.000
_cell.length_b   1.000
_cell.length_c   1.000
_cell.angle_alpha   90.00
_cell.angle_beta   90.00
_cell.angle_gamma   90.00
#
_symmetry.space_group_name_H-M   'P 1'
#
loop_
_entity.id
_entity.type
_entity.pdbx_description
1 polymer ?
#
loop_
_entity_poly.entity_id
_entity_poly.type
_entity_poly.pdbx_seq_one_letter_code
_entity_poly.pdbx_strand_id
1 'polypeptide(L)'
;MGDQLISIIPDMKRRTVEAFVKKAEENDAPLLEREVKPVSLVSVARGPKGNGIVSAREDIGGMKDKLLRKGDSICLDFGDHHVGYVTIKLASAGSPQDAPAYLRLKFAEIPNEILDDSSTYEGWISKGWIQEEYIHIDVLPCELKLPRRYSFRYMEVLAIDTSAKFQVVVEDATLKAVSLVSMDAVEPLKDLPEDLQKIDRASLKTLQDCMQHVFEDGPKRDRRLWIGDLRLQAKANYATFKNLSLVRRCMYLFAGLIRDDGKIGACLFTEPVMQVDDTFLWDYSLFFVSILYDYYQETKDLDIVKELWPTAYCQITLALKDMKDGVLDTESNPMAAFIDWKDGLDRQAAAQGVWIFCLRQGKVLAELAGDEKAKGHIEELLNEALKNAVDVFWDEEQGFFVSGKSRQISWSSQAWMVLADVFDLEKSRKLMQHLLEVNPEMGVSTPYGYHHVIEALLHVGEKEKALELMRTYWGGMIELGADTFWEAFDPKDPNASPYGNTQVNSFCHAWSCTPAWLLREYF
;
A
#
# COMPACT_ATOMS: atom_id res chain seq x y z
N MET A 1 -16.86 13.74 1.87
CA MET A 1 -15.83 13.81 2.93
C MET A 1 -14.84 14.97 2.73
N GLY A 2 -15.18 16.05 2.00
CA GLY A 2 -14.24 17.12 1.65
C GLY A 2 -13.75 18.02 2.79
N ASP A 3 -14.21 17.81 4.03
CA ASP A 3 -13.82 18.58 5.22
C ASP A 3 -13.19 17.71 6.33
N GLN A 4 -12.80 16.46 6.04
CA GLN A 4 -12.21 15.60 7.06
C GLN A 4 -10.74 15.95 7.34
N LEU A 5 -10.57 16.74 8.42
CA LEU A 5 -9.45 16.69 9.37
C LEU A 5 -8.05 16.63 8.75
N ILE A 6 -7.55 17.77 8.30
CA ILE A 6 -6.11 18.02 8.38
C ILE A 6 -5.79 18.07 9.88
N SER A 7 -5.39 16.93 10.46
CA SER A 7 -4.96 16.83 11.85
C SER A 7 -3.56 17.43 12.02
N ILE A 8 -3.42 18.74 11.81
CA ILE A 8 -2.22 19.43 12.29
C ILE A 8 -2.38 19.56 13.80
N ILE A 9 -1.58 18.82 14.57
CA ILE A 9 -1.55 18.96 16.04
C ILE A 9 -0.56 20.10 16.35
N PRO A 10 -1.02 21.34 16.59
CA PRO A 10 -0.19 22.54 16.48
C PRO A 10 0.94 22.64 17.53
N ASP A 11 0.93 21.75 18.52
CA ASP A 11 1.91 21.68 19.61
C ASP A 11 2.49 20.26 19.81
N MET A 12 2.41 19.40 18.80
CA MET A 12 2.94 18.05 18.91
C MET A 12 4.45 18.06 19.12
N LYS A 13 4.88 17.51 20.26
CA LYS A 13 6.29 17.30 20.54
C LYS A 13 6.73 15.94 20.01
N ARG A 14 7.76 15.97 19.17
CA ARG A 14 8.45 14.80 18.66
C ARG A 14 9.61 14.45 19.58
N ARG A 15 9.87 13.16 19.74
CA ARG A 15 11.06 12.64 20.42
C ARG A 15 11.78 11.67 19.50
N THR A 16 13.08 11.91 19.34
CA THR A 16 13.97 11.01 18.61
C THR A 16 14.77 10.16 19.59
N VAL A 17 14.75 8.84 19.42
CA VAL A 17 15.64 7.91 20.12
C VAL A 17 16.83 7.63 19.20
N GLU A 18 17.87 8.44 19.32
CA GLU A 18 19.05 8.44 18.42
C GLU A 18 19.69 7.05 18.26
N ALA A 19 19.72 6.25 19.33
CA ALA A 19 20.26 4.89 19.27
C ALA A 19 19.49 3.97 18.31
N PHE A 20 18.17 4.14 18.21
CA PHE A 20 17.34 3.37 17.28
C PHE A 20 17.44 3.92 15.86
N VAL A 21 17.48 5.24 15.68
CA VAL A 21 17.71 5.84 14.35
C VAL A 21 19.05 5.37 13.77
N LYS A 22 20.12 5.37 14.57
CA LYS A 22 21.42 4.84 14.14
C LYS A 22 21.34 3.37 13.73
N LYS A 23 20.63 2.53 14.49
CA LYS A 23 20.42 1.13 14.12
C LYS A 23 19.59 0.98 12.84
N ALA A 24 18.63 1.86 12.60
CA ALA A 24 17.91 1.89 11.34
C ALA A 24 18.85 2.21 10.17
N GLU A 25 19.74 3.20 10.32
CA GLU A 25 20.76 3.56 9.32
C GLU A 25 21.74 2.40 9.07
N GLU A 26 22.17 1.68 10.10
CA GLU A 26 23.03 0.50 9.97
C GLU A 26 22.37 -0.67 9.21
N ASN A 27 21.03 -0.68 9.11
CA ASN A 27 20.26 -1.67 8.36
C ASN A 27 19.81 -1.16 6.98
N ASP A 28 20.25 0.03 6.54
CA ASP A 28 20.03 0.50 5.18
C ASP A 28 20.93 -0.22 4.18
N ALA A 29 20.55 -0.21 2.91
CA ALA A 29 21.32 -0.79 1.83
C ALA A 29 21.20 0.05 0.56
N PRO A 30 22.21 0.01 -0.33
CA PRO A 30 22.07 0.64 -1.64
C PRO A 30 20.99 -0.06 -2.47
N LEU A 31 20.21 0.73 -3.21
CA LEU A 31 19.25 0.19 -4.18
C LEU A 31 19.97 -0.57 -5.29
N LEU A 32 19.42 -1.70 -5.69
CA LEU A 32 19.79 -2.39 -6.91
C LEU A 32 19.32 -1.54 -8.10
N GLU A 33 20.16 -1.42 -9.12
CA GLU A 33 19.85 -0.65 -10.33
C GLU A 33 19.77 -1.58 -11.55
N ARG A 34 18.75 -1.40 -12.39
CA ARG A 34 18.59 -2.11 -13.67
C ARG A 34 18.22 -1.15 -14.78
N GLU A 35 18.91 -1.24 -15.90
CA GLU A 35 18.50 -0.51 -17.11
C GLU A 35 17.30 -1.22 -17.77
N VAL A 36 16.27 -0.45 -18.08
CA VAL A 36 15.05 -0.89 -18.75
C VAL A 36 14.80 0.02 -19.95
N LYS A 37 14.36 -0.57 -21.06
CA LYS A 37 14.00 0.14 -22.29
C LYS A 37 12.53 -0.07 -22.62
N PRO A 38 11.86 0.87 -23.32
CA PRO A 38 10.54 0.63 -23.85
C PRO A 38 10.53 -0.55 -24.81
N VAL A 39 9.44 -1.31 -24.81
CA VAL A 39 9.29 -2.53 -25.64
C VAL A 39 8.40 -2.30 -26.86
N SER A 40 7.55 -1.26 -26.83
CA SER A 40 6.66 -0.91 -27.94
C SER A 40 6.22 0.55 -27.87
N LEU A 41 5.71 1.06 -28.99
CA LEU A 41 4.90 2.28 -29.00
C LEU A 41 3.43 1.89 -28.86
N VAL A 42 2.64 2.72 -28.20
CA VAL A 42 1.21 2.46 -27.99
C VAL A 42 0.33 3.65 -28.31
N SER A 43 -0.89 3.37 -28.73
CA SER A 43 -1.99 4.35 -28.75
C SER A 43 -3.00 3.99 -27.68
N VAL A 44 -3.39 4.95 -26.85
CA VAL A 44 -4.37 4.74 -25.78
C VAL A 44 -5.71 5.34 -26.18
N ALA A 45 -6.79 4.62 -25.90
CA ALA A 45 -8.16 5.09 -26.15
C ALA A 45 -9.09 4.65 -25.01
N ARG A 46 -10.31 5.22 -24.98
CA ARG A 46 -11.36 4.77 -24.05
C ARG A 46 -11.94 3.44 -24.55
N GLY A 47 -11.94 2.45 -23.67
CA GLY A 47 -12.52 1.12 -23.93
C GLY A 47 -14.04 1.08 -23.72
N PRO A 48 -14.67 -0.08 -23.95
CA PRO A 48 -16.14 -0.23 -23.84
C PRO A 48 -16.70 0.06 -22.45
N LYS A 49 -15.91 -0.14 -21.39
CA LYS A 49 -16.29 0.16 -19.99
C LYS A 49 -15.91 1.58 -19.55
N GLY A 50 -15.44 2.43 -20.48
CA GLY A 50 -15.01 3.81 -20.19
C GLY A 50 -13.58 3.93 -19.62
N ASN A 51 -12.94 2.82 -19.26
CA ASN A 51 -11.55 2.78 -18.80
C ASN A 51 -10.57 3.00 -19.97
N GLY A 52 -9.40 3.55 -19.70
CA GLY A 52 -8.32 3.60 -20.68
C GLY A 52 -7.79 2.21 -21.05
N ILE A 53 -7.61 1.95 -22.34
CA ILE A 53 -7.02 0.71 -22.87
C ILE A 53 -5.97 1.02 -23.94
N VAL A 54 -4.99 0.12 -24.09
CA VAL A 54 -4.08 0.14 -25.25
C VAL A 54 -4.86 -0.31 -26.48
N SER A 55 -5.12 0.61 -27.40
CA SER A 55 -5.91 0.41 -28.62
C SER A 55 -5.08 -0.08 -29.82
N ALA A 56 -3.79 0.26 -29.86
CA ALA A 56 -2.86 -0.19 -30.87
C ALA A 56 -1.45 -0.28 -30.30
N ARG A 57 -0.64 -1.16 -30.89
CA ARG A 57 0.78 -1.36 -30.58
C ARG A 57 1.60 -1.29 -31.87
N GLU A 58 2.71 -0.58 -31.83
CA GLU A 58 3.69 -0.53 -32.91
C GLU A 58 5.08 -0.97 -32.40
N ASP A 59 5.92 -1.46 -33.31
CA ASP A 59 7.28 -1.88 -32.99
C ASP A 59 8.13 -0.69 -32.49
N ILE A 60 8.94 -0.93 -31.45
CA ILE A 60 9.78 0.11 -30.86
C ILE A 60 10.85 0.65 -31.83
N GLY A 61 11.23 -0.13 -32.85
CA GLY A 61 12.14 0.29 -33.91
C GLY A 61 11.63 1.50 -34.70
N GLY A 62 10.31 1.68 -34.78
CA GLY A 62 9.67 2.83 -35.44
C GLY A 62 9.71 4.14 -34.64
N MET A 63 10.25 4.14 -33.41
CA MET A 63 10.30 5.32 -32.54
C MET A 63 11.03 6.50 -33.19
N LYS A 64 12.16 6.24 -33.87
CA LYS A 64 12.98 7.28 -34.53
C LYS A 64 12.31 7.89 -35.76
N ASP A 65 11.30 7.21 -36.31
CA ASP A 65 10.55 7.67 -37.48
C ASP A 65 9.40 8.60 -37.10
N LYS A 66 9.08 8.73 -35.80
CA LYS A 66 8.02 9.62 -35.29
C LYS A 66 8.56 11.06 -35.21
N LEU A 67 8.21 11.87 -36.21
CA LEU A 67 8.59 13.28 -36.29
C LEU A 67 7.52 14.15 -35.61
N LEU A 68 7.73 14.50 -34.34
CA LEU A 68 6.75 15.25 -33.55
C LEU A 68 6.77 16.74 -33.91
N ARG A 69 5.71 17.23 -34.57
CA ARG A 69 5.46 18.68 -34.67
C ARG A 69 4.59 19.15 -33.51
N LYS A 70 4.35 20.46 -33.41
CA LYS A 70 3.35 21.04 -32.50
C LYS A 70 2.05 20.21 -32.47
N GLY A 71 1.70 19.74 -31.27
CA GLY A 71 0.49 18.97 -30.96
C GLY A 71 0.61 17.45 -31.17
N ASP A 72 1.69 16.95 -31.78
CA ASP A 72 1.91 15.51 -31.92
C ASP A 72 2.48 14.92 -30.61
N SER A 73 2.11 13.68 -30.30
CA SER A 73 2.69 12.91 -29.20
C SER A 73 3.11 11.50 -29.61
N ILE A 74 3.97 10.90 -28.79
CA ILE A 74 4.34 9.49 -28.85
C ILE A 74 4.21 8.91 -27.44
N CYS A 75 3.65 7.71 -27.32
CA CYS A 75 3.53 7.01 -26.04
C CYS A 75 4.34 5.71 -26.08
N LEU A 76 5.26 5.57 -25.12
CA LEU A 76 6.15 4.44 -24.96
C LEU A 76 5.57 3.50 -23.89
N ASP A 77 5.48 2.21 -24.18
CA ASP A 77 5.16 1.16 -23.21
C ASP A 77 6.44 0.43 -22.79
N PHE A 78 6.76 0.46 -21.49
CA PHE A 78 7.92 -0.23 -20.92
C PHE A 78 7.69 -1.73 -20.68
N GLY A 79 6.48 -2.22 -20.97
CA GLY A 79 6.11 -3.63 -20.97
C GLY A 79 5.66 -4.15 -19.60
N ASP A 80 6.10 -3.49 -18.53
CA ASP A 80 5.79 -3.79 -17.14
C ASP A 80 5.76 -2.49 -16.32
N HIS A 81 5.32 -2.56 -15.07
CA HIS A 81 5.41 -1.44 -14.13
C HIS A 81 6.86 -1.27 -13.65
N HIS A 82 7.32 -0.02 -13.46
CA HIS A 82 8.67 0.24 -12.97
C HIS A 82 8.76 1.51 -12.12
N VAL A 83 9.77 1.54 -11.25
CA VAL A 83 10.11 2.69 -10.40
C VAL A 83 11.55 3.09 -10.65
N GLY A 84 11.82 4.36 -11.01
CA GLY A 84 13.19 4.78 -11.31
C GLY A 84 13.36 6.16 -11.94
N TYR A 85 14.51 6.37 -12.56
CA TYR A 85 14.93 7.65 -13.15
C TYR A 85 15.06 7.54 -14.67
N VAL A 86 14.47 8.50 -15.38
CA VAL A 86 14.34 8.45 -16.84
C VAL A 86 15.40 9.29 -17.53
N THR A 87 15.98 8.74 -18.61
CA THR A 87 16.84 9.45 -19.55
C THR A 87 16.25 9.34 -20.96
N ILE A 88 16.16 10.47 -21.67
CA ILE A 88 15.64 10.53 -23.04
C ILE A 88 16.67 11.21 -23.93
N LYS A 89 16.96 10.64 -25.10
CA LYS A 89 17.74 11.29 -26.15
C LYS A 89 16.82 11.88 -27.19
N LEU A 90 16.97 13.18 -27.42
CA LEU A 90 16.14 13.96 -28.33
C LEU A 90 17.00 14.50 -29.46
N ALA A 91 16.46 14.46 -30.68
CA ALA A 91 17.05 15.06 -31.87
C ALA A 91 16.06 16.00 -32.56
N SER A 92 16.58 16.78 -33.51
CA SER A 92 15.79 17.64 -34.38
C SER A 92 15.80 17.09 -35.81
N ALA A 93 14.65 17.16 -36.47
CA ALA A 93 14.49 16.84 -37.89
C ALA A 93 13.88 18.03 -38.65
N GLY A 94 14.24 18.17 -39.93
CA GLY A 94 13.83 19.30 -40.76
C GLY A 94 14.90 20.38 -40.87
N SER A 95 14.50 21.65 -40.76
CA SER A 95 15.45 22.78 -40.73
C SER A 95 16.23 22.80 -39.41
N PRO A 96 17.35 23.54 -39.33
CA PRO A 96 17.98 23.85 -38.05
C PRO A 96 16.96 24.43 -37.06
N GLN A 97 16.99 23.94 -35.81
CA GLN A 97 16.12 24.40 -34.73
C GLN A 97 16.25 25.92 -34.57
N ASP A 98 15.15 26.64 -34.78
CA ASP A 98 15.10 28.10 -34.75
C ASP A 98 14.33 28.66 -33.55
N ALA A 99 13.78 27.79 -32.70
CA ALA A 99 13.12 28.11 -31.43
C ALA A 99 13.25 26.93 -30.44
N PRO A 100 13.11 27.16 -29.12
CA PRO A 100 13.05 26.07 -28.15
C PRO A 100 11.89 25.11 -28.46
N ALA A 101 12.10 23.81 -28.23
CA ALA A 101 11.00 22.85 -28.21
C ALA A 101 10.35 22.83 -26.82
N TYR A 102 9.05 23.05 -26.74
CA TYR A 102 8.29 22.96 -25.49
C TYR A 102 7.59 21.62 -25.40
N LEU A 103 8.01 20.79 -24.46
CA LEU A 103 7.55 19.41 -24.31
C LEU A 103 6.79 19.20 -23.00
N ARG A 104 5.76 18.35 -23.02
CA ARG A 104 5.20 17.71 -21.82
C ARG A 104 5.65 16.26 -21.79
N LEU A 105 6.19 15.82 -20.65
CA LEU A 105 6.35 14.40 -20.35
C LEU A 105 5.28 13.99 -19.35
N LYS A 106 4.62 12.87 -19.59
CA LYS A 106 3.58 12.34 -18.70
C LYS A 106 3.83 10.86 -18.42
N PHE A 107 3.83 10.51 -17.13
CA PHE A 107 4.13 9.16 -16.65
C PHE A 107 2.87 8.55 -16.04
N ALA A 108 2.53 7.35 -16.49
CA ALA A 108 1.27 6.68 -16.15
C ALA A 108 1.52 5.22 -15.74
N GLU A 109 0.92 4.80 -14.62
CA GLU A 109 0.94 3.41 -14.15
C GLU A 109 -0.08 2.58 -14.96
N ILE A 110 -1.23 3.16 -15.29
CA ILE A 110 -2.26 2.54 -16.13
C ILE A 110 -2.59 3.38 -17.37
N PRO A 111 -3.15 2.81 -18.45
CA PRO A 111 -3.45 3.58 -19.67
C PRO A 111 -4.41 4.76 -19.42
N ASN A 112 -5.32 4.63 -18.45
CA ASN A 112 -6.27 5.70 -18.13
C ASN A 112 -5.58 7.03 -17.81
N GLU A 113 -4.48 6.98 -17.06
CA GLU A 113 -3.75 8.17 -16.66
C GLU A 113 -3.18 8.92 -17.87
N ILE A 114 -2.88 8.27 -19.00
CA ILE A 114 -2.47 8.97 -20.24
C ILE A 114 -3.59 9.87 -20.75
N LEU A 115 -4.83 9.39 -20.72
CA LEU A 115 -6.01 10.10 -21.24
C LEU A 115 -6.51 11.22 -20.33
N ASP A 116 -6.16 11.19 -19.05
CA ASP A 116 -6.71 12.12 -18.08
C ASP A 116 -6.14 13.54 -18.24
N ASP A 117 -6.97 14.57 -18.09
CA ASP A 117 -6.51 15.96 -18.08
C ASP A 117 -6.24 16.41 -16.65
N SER A 118 -4.96 16.55 -16.30
CA SER A 118 -4.55 16.95 -14.95
C SER A 118 -5.12 18.32 -14.56
N SER A 119 -5.42 19.21 -15.51
CA SER A 119 -6.02 20.52 -15.24
C SER A 119 -7.45 20.44 -14.69
N THR A 120 -8.13 19.32 -14.92
CA THR A 120 -9.50 19.05 -14.46
C THR A 120 -9.58 18.24 -13.18
N TYR A 121 -8.43 17.89 -12.58
CA TYR A 121 -8.40 17.12 -11.34
C TYR A 121 -9.06 17.89 -10.19
N GLU A 122 -10.08 17.27 -9.61
CA GLU A 122 -10.72 17.69 -8.37
C GLU A 122 -10.61 16.54 -7.36
N GLY A 123 -9.96 16.80 -6.24
CA GLY A 123 -9.75 15.84 -5.16
C GLY A 123 -9.02 16.49 -3.99
N TRP A 124 -9.05 15.84 -2.83
CA TRP A 124 -8.47 16.42 -1.60
C TRP A 124 -6.97 16.13 -1.45
N ILE A 125 -6.45 15.13 -2.17
CA ILE A 125 -5.02 14.88 -2.30
C ILE A 125 -4.39 15.91 -3.24
N SER A 126 -3.16 16.33 -2.94
CA SER A 126 -2.45 17.31 -3.77
C SER A 126 -2.25 16.82 -5.20
N LYS A 127 -2.60 17.67 -6.17
CA LYS A 127 -2.32 17.49 -7.60
C LYS A 127 -0.83 17.28 -7.89
N GLY A 128 0.08 17.71 -7.00
CA GLY A 128 1.52 17.56 -7.17
C GLY A 128 2.01 16.11 -7.28
N TRP A 129 1.17 15.13 -6.92
CA TRP A 129 1.46 13.70 -7.12
C TRP A 129 1.28 13.22 -8.56
N ILE A 130 0.54 13.97 -9.40
CA ILE A 130 0.42 13.65 -10.83
C ILE A 130 1.78 13.89 -11.50
N GLN A 131 2.32 12.86 -12.13
CA GLN A 131 3.69 12.86 -12.66
C GLN A 131 3.73 13.45 -14.07
N GLU A 132 3.83 14.78 -14.14
CA GLU A 132 4.04 15.53 -15.37
C GLU A 132 5.27 16.44 -15.27
N GLU A 133 5.98 16.59 -16.38
CA GLU A 133 7.06 17.57 -16.54
C GLU A 133 6.77 18.47 -17.74
N TYR A 134 7.08 19.76 -17.60
CA TYR A 134 6.93 20.76 -18.66
C TYR A 134 8.29 21.40 -18.92
N ILE A 135 8.90 21.09 -20.06
CA ILE A 135 10.33 21.31 -20.29
C ILE A 135 10.54 22.10 -21.58
N HIS A 136 11.39 23.14 -21.52
CA HIS A 136 11.88 23.86 -22.69
C HIS A 136 13.27 23.34 -23.07
N ILE A 137 13.44 22.93 -24.32
CA ILE A 137 14.72 22.45 -24.85
C ILE A 137 15.27 23.47 -25.84
N ASP A 138 16.24 24.27 -25.38
CA ASP A 138 16.86 25.32 -26.19
C ASP A 138 17.77 24.78 -27.30
N VAL A 139 18.37 23.60 -27.10
CA VAL A 139 19.38 23.03 -28.02
C VAL A 139 19.13 21.53 -28.23
N LEU A 140 18.98 21.14 -29.50
CA LEU A 140 18.94 19.75 -29.97
C LEU A 140 20.15 19.45 -30.89
N PRO A 141 20.69 18.22 -30.89
CA PRO A 141 20.28 17.08 -30.06
C PRO A 141 20.69 17.26 -28.60
N CYS A 142 19.97 16.60 -27.68
CA CYS A 142 20.31 16.59 -26.26
C CYS A 142 20.01 15.24 -25.59
N GLU A 143 20.68 14.99 -24.48
CA GLU A 143 20.37 13.88 -23.56
C GLU A 143 19.78 14.47 -22.28
N LEU A 144 18.47 14.30 -22.12
CA LEU A 144 17.69 14.80 -20.99
C LEU A 144 17.65 13.74 -19.89
N LYS A 145 18.32 14.02 -18.76
CA LYS A 145 18.29 13.19 -17.55
C LYS A 145 17.35 13.83 -16.53
N LEU A 146 16.23 13.18 -16.23
CA LEU A 146 15.25 13.71 -15.29
C LEU A 146 15.70 13.44 -13.84
N PRO A 147 15.64 14.44 -12.94
CA PRO A 147 16.15 14.29 -11.57
C PRO A 147 15.18 13.58 -10.63
N ARG A 148 13.87 13.61 -10.91
CA ARG A 148 12.84 12.97 -10.07
C ARG A 148 12.80 11.46 -10.32
N ARG A 149 12.45 10.70 -9.27
CA ARG A 149 12.04 9.29 -9.38
C ARG A 149 10.57 9.23 -9.81
N TYR A 150 10.26 8.40 -10.79
CA TYR A 150 8.90 8.17 -11.30
C TYR A 150 8.47 6.72 -11.06
N SER A 151 7.16 6.48 -10.99
CA SER A 151 6.51 5.17 -10.94
C SER A 151 5.54 5.05 -12.11
N PHE A 152 5.80 4.17 -13.08
CA PHE A 152 5.01 4.12 -14.32
C PHE A 152 5.25 2.84 -15.13
N ARG A 153 4.35 2.58 -16.08
CA ARG A 153 4.54 1.68 -17.22
C ARG A 153 4.60 2.45 -18.54
N TYR A 154 3.76 3.47 -18.68
CA TYR A 154 3.61 4.26 -19.90
C TYR A 154 4.24 5.64 -19.72
N MET A 155 4.93 6.11 -20.76
CA MET A 155 5.45 7.46 -20.83
C MET A 155 5.00 8.13 -22.13
N GLU A 156 4.27 9.23 -22.05
CA GLU A 156 3.96 10.10 -23.19
C GLU A 156 4.98 11.24 -23.29
N VAL A 157 5.46 11.48 -24.51
CA VAL A 157 6.17 12.69 -24.90
C VAL A 157 5.26 13.47 -25.85
N LEU A 158 4.77 14.63 -25.41
CA LEU A 158 3.94 15.54 -26.20
C LEU A 158 4.77 16.76 -26.59
N ALA A 159 4.86 17.06 -27.89
CA ALA A 159 5.40 18.32 -28.37
C ALA A 159 4.33 19.41 -28.27
N ILE A 160 4.26 20.09 -27.12
CA ILE A 160 3.28 21.18 -26.89
C ILE A 160 3.47 22.27 -27.94
N ASP A 161 4.71 22.68 -28.16
CA ASP A 161 5.03 23.66 -29.18
C ASP A 161 6.41 23.44 -29.83
N THR A 162 6.45 23.63 -31.15
CA THR A 162 7.65 23.72 -31.98
C THR A 162 7.37 24.77 -33.06
N SER A 163 8.41 25.33 -33.68
CA SER A 163 8.19 26.10 -34.90
C SER A 163 7.75 25.17 -36.05
N ALA A 164 7.23 25.75 -37.13
CA ALA A 164 6.87 24.98 -38.32
C ALA A 164 8.09 24.45 -39.11
N LYS A 165 9.32 24.87 -38.75
CA LYS A 165 10.53 24.55 -39.52
C LYS A 165 11.22 23.25 -39.11
N PHE A 166 10.97 22.78 -37.89
CA PHE A 166 11.61 21.59 -37.34
C PHE A 166 10.62 20.74 -36.52
N GLN A 167 10.99 19.49 -36.30
CA GLN A 167 10.24 18.50 -35.53
C GLN A 167 11.16 17.84 -34.50
N VAL A 168 10.60 17.38 -33.38
CA VAL A 168 11.34 16.65 -32.34
C VAL A 168 11.29 15.16 -32.62
N VAL A 169 12.41 14.48 -32.45
CA VAL A 169 12.54 13.03 -32.58
C VAL A 169 13.03 12.45 -31.25
N VAL A 170 12.36 11.41 -30.77
CA VAL A 170 12.83 10.61 -29.63
C VAL A 170 13.76 9.52 -30.16
N GLU A 171 15.06 9.65 -29.92
CA GLU A 171 16.06 8.69 -30.44
C GLU A 171 16.26 7.46 -29.56
N ASP A 172 16.19 7.66 -28.24
CA ASP A 172 16.35 6.61 -27.23
C ASP A 172 15.62 7.05 -25.96
N ALA A 173 15.11 6.07 -25.22
CA ALA A 173 14.54 6.30 -23.90
C ALA A 173 14.96 5.13 -23.01
N THR A 174 15.48 5.44 -21.83
CA THR A 174 15.89 4.44 -20.86
C THR A 174 15.40 4.83 -19.47
N LEU A 175 15.10 3.80 -18.68
CA LEU A 175 14.78 3.92 -17.27
C LEU A 175 15.87 3.19 -16.48
N LYS A 176 16.46 3.88 -15.50
CA LYS A 176 17.23 3.24 -14.45
C LYS A 176 16.27 2.85 -13.34
N ALA A 177 15.76 1.62 -13.39
CA ALA A 177 14.82 1.08 -12.40
C ALA A 177 15.56 0.75 -11.09
N VAL A 178 14.93 1.00 -9.95
CA VAL A 178 15.53 0.86 -8.61
C VAL A 178 14.63 0.11 -7.62
N SER A 179 15.22 -0.77 -6.82
CA SER A 179 14.57 -1.48 -5.71
C SER A 179 15.64 -2.10 -4.80
N LEU A 180 15.34 -2.37 -3.53
CA LEU A 180 16.22 -3.15 -2.66
C LEU A 180 16.25 -4.64 -3.00
N VAL A 181 15.33 -5.13 -3.85
CA VAL A 181 15.18 -6.55 -4.15
C VAL A 181 15.02 -6.81 -5.66
N SER A 182 15.33 -8.02 -6.08
CA SER A 182 15.13 -8.48 -7.47
C SER A 182 14.05 -9.57 -7.51
N MET A 183 13.18 -9.52 -8.51
CA MET A 183 12.26 -10.62 -8.85
C MET A 183 13.00 -11.95 -9.06
N ASP A 184 14.26 -11.92 -9.48
CA ASP A 184 15.08 -13.13 -9.67
C ASP A 184 15.39 -13.86 -8.35
N ALA A 185 15.15 -13.22 -7.19
CA ALA A 185 15.35 -13.84 -5.88
C ALA A 185 14.20 -14.75 -5.44
N VAL A 186 13.09 -14.80 -6.18
CA VAL A 186 11.89 -15.55 -5.81
C VAL A 186 11.49 -16.49 -6.95
N GLU A 187 11.37 -17.77 -6.65
CA GLU A 187 10.84 -18.73 -7.62
C GLU A 187 9.32 -18.54 -7.80
N PRO A 188 8.82 -18.51 -9.06
CA PRO A 188 7.39 -18.48 -9.34
C PRO A 188 6.67 -19.74 -8.85
N LEU A 189 5.41 -19.59 -8.43
CA LEU A 189 4.54 -20.71 -8.06
C LEU A 189 4.07 -21.50 -9.30
N LYS A 190 4.90 -22.44 -9.77
CA LYS A 190 4.65 -23.18 -11.03
C LYS A 190 3.54 -24.23 -10.93
N ASP A 191 3.23 -24.71 -9.72
CA ASP A 191 2.29 -25.82 -9.49
C ASP A 191 0.83 -25.35 -9.30
N LEU A 192 0.59 -24.03 -9.23
CA LEU A 192 -0.75 -23.46 -9.12
C LEU A 192 -1.39 -23.21 -10.50
N PRO A 193 -2.73 -23.14 -10.59
CA PRO A 193 -3.43 -22.66 -11.79
C PRO A 193 -2.91 -21.31 -12.32
N GLU A 194 -2.91 -21.12 -13.65
CA GLU A 194 -2.32 -19.96 -14.33
C GLU A 194 -2.85 -18.60 -13.83
N ASP A 195 -4.13 -18.52 -13.48
CA ASP A 195 -4.76 -17.34 -12.89
C ASP A 195 -4.13 -16.97 -11.55
N LEU A 196 -3.88 -17.96 -10.68
CA LEU A 196 -3.19 -17.74 -9.40
C LEU A 196 -1.71 -17.41 -9.59
N GLN A 197 -1.05 -17.97 -10.62
CA GLN A 197 0.33 -17.59 -10.97
C GLN A 197 0.43 -16.12 -11.38
N LYS A 198 -0.56 -15.61 -12.12
CA LYS A 198 -0.63 -14.18 -12.50
C LYS A 198 -0.84 -13.30 -11.27
N ILE A 199 -1.71 -13.71 -10.36
CA ILE A 199 -1.93 -13.01 -9.08
C ILE A 199 -0.65 -12.99 -8.24
N ASP A 200 0.06 -14.11 -8.16
CA ASP A 200 1.35 -14.18 -7.46
C ASP A 200 2.38 -13.23 -8.09
N ARG A 201 2.57 -13.30 -9.41
CA ARG A 201 3.53 -12.44 -10.11
C ARG A 201 3.25 -10.96 -9.86
N ALA A 202 1.99 -10.54 -9.98
CA ALA A 202 1.61 -9.15 -9.74
C ALA A 202 1.83 -8.75 -8.27
N SER A 203 1.60 -9.66 -7.32
CA SER A 203 1.92 -9.44 -5.91
C SER A 203 3.42 -9.20 -5.71
N LEU A 204 4.27 -10.09 -6.25
CA LEU A 204 5.72 -9.97 -6.15
C LEU A 204 6.22 -8.66 -6.77
N LYS A 205 5.67 -8.28 -7.93
CA LYS A 205 6.04 -7.05 -8.61
C LYS A 205 5.64 -5.81 -7.81
N THR A 206 4.45 -5.81 -7.21
CA THR A 206 3.96 -4.74 -6.34
C THR A 206 4.89 -4.55 -5.15
N LEU A 207 5.25 -5.66 -4.48
CA LEU A 207 6.15 -5.63 -3.33
C LEU A 207 7.55 -5.15 -3.72
N GLN A 208 8.13 -5.66 -4.82
CA GLN A 208 9.44 -5.24 -5.30
C GLN A 208 9.51 -3.71 -5.49
N ASP A 209 8.52 -3.15 -6.18
CA ASP A 209 8.53 -1.73 -6.53
C ASP A 209 8.34 -0.83 -5.30
N CYS A 210 7.69 -1.33 -4.24
CA CYS A 210 7.52 -0.65 -2.95
C CYS A 210 8.68 -0.85 -1.97
N MET A 211 9.55 -1.85 -2.18
CA MET A 211 10.74 -2.10 -1.36
C MET A 211 11.90 -1.19 -1.78
N GLN A 212 11.95 0.00 -1.17
CA GLN A 212 12.97 1.03 -1.39
C GLN A 212 13.80 1.19 -0.10
N HIS A 213 14.32 2.37 0.23
CA HIS A 213 15.01 2.61 1.52
C HIS A 213 14.13 2.35 2.75
N VAL A 214 12.82 2.25 2.56
CA VAL A 214 11.81 1.75 3.48
C VAL A 214 10.81 0.88 2.69
N PHE A 215 9.92 0.19 3.38
CA PHE A 215 8.69 -0.31 2.76
C PHE A 215 7.77 0.89 2.49
N GLU A 216 7.81 1.42 1.27
CA GLU A 216 6.87 2.46 0.84
C GLU A 216 5.46 1.84 0.71
N ASP A 217 4.42 2.61 0.98
CA ASP A 217 3.03 2.23 0.72
C ASP A 217 2.77 2.07 -0.79
N GLY A 218 3.15 3.09 -1.56
CA GLY A 218 3.12 3.11 -3.02
C GLY A 218 4.20 4.03 -3.61
N PRO A 219 4.87 3.65 -4.71
CA PRO A 219 6.06 4.35 -5.19
C PRO A 219 5.77 5.58 -6.05
N LYS A 220 4.54 5.71 -6.58
CA LYS A 220 4.02 6.98 -7.12
C LYS A 220 3.67 7.92 -5.97
N ARG A 221 2.86 7.41 -5.05
CA ARG A 221 2.28 8.08 -3.88
C ARG A 221 1.90 7.01 -2.83
N ASP A 222 2.10 7.23 -1.53
CA ASP A 222 2.70 8.42 -0.90
C ASP A 222 4.24 8.42 -0.86
N ARG A 223 4.88 7.33 -1.29
CA ARG A 223 6.33 7.08 -1.18
C ARG A 223 6.79 7.04 0.28
N ARG A 224 5.96 6.51 1.16
CA ARG A 224 6.12 6.71 2.60
C ARG A 224 5.95 5.42 3.39
N LEU A 225 6.62 5.36 4.54
CA LEU A 225 6.50 4.24 5.46
C LEU A 225 5.26 4.41 6.34
N TRP A 226 4.20 3.66 6.04
CA TRP A 226 2.99 3.53 6.85
C TRP A 226 3.00 2.20 7.62
N ILE A 227 2.61 2.20 8.90
CA ILE A 227 2.77 1.00 9.74
C ILE A 227 1.75 -0.10 9.44
N GLY A 228 0.53 0.26 9.04
CA GLY A 228 -0.47 -0.70 8.57
C GLY A 228 0.01 -1.47 7.35
N ASP A 229 0.56 -0.75 6.37
CA ASP A 229 1.21 -1.28 5.18
C ASP A 229 2.41 -2.14 5.52
N LEU A 230 3.32 -1.64 6.37
CA LEU A 230 4.50 -2.38 6.82
C LEU A 230 4.15 -3.77 7.35
N ARG A 231 3.08 -3.90 8.14
CA ARG A 231 2.64 -5.20 8.67
C ARG A 231 2.37 -6.21 7.54
N LEU A 232 1.64 -5.79 6.51
CA LEU A 232 1.27 -6.67 5.40
C LEU A 232 2.44 -6.92 4.44
N GLN A 233 3.25 -5.89 4.19
CA GLN A 233 4.47 -6.00 3.39
C GLN A 233 5.48 -6.94 4.03
N ALA A 234 5.64 -6.89 5.36
CA ALA A 234 6.52 -7.78 6.09
C ALA A 234 6.12 -9.25 5.90
N LYS A 235 4.83 -9.59 6.04
CA LYS A 235 4.31 -10.96 5.78
C LYS A 235 4.63 -11.44 4.37
N ALA A 236 4.33 -10.61 3.36
CA ALA A 236 4.67 -10.92 1.97
C ALA A 236 6.18 -11.10 1.77
N ASN A 237 7.02 -10.23 2.37
CA ASN A 237 8.47 -10.32 2.30
C ASN A 237 9.02 -11.60 2.93
N TYR A 238 8.50 -12.05 4.09
CA TYR A 238 8.97 -13.28 4.75
C TYR A 238 8.80 -14.53 3.88
N ALA A 239 7.69 -14.60 3.13
CA ALA A 239 7.44 -15.68 2.20
C ALA A 239 8.20 -15.56 0.86
N THR A 240 8.79 -14.40 0.56
CA THR A 240 9.32 -14.08 -0.78
C THR A 240 10.77 -13.62 -0.74
N PHE A 241 11.04 -12.31 -0.74
CA PHE A 241 12.37 -11.72 -0.87
C PHE A 241 13.24 -11.87 0.38
N LYS A 242 12.63 -12.11 1.54
CA LYS A 242 13.32 -12.34 2.83
C LYS A 242 14.34 -11.25 3.19
N ASN A 243 14.06 -10.01 2.82
CA ASN A 243 14.89 -8.86 3.21
C ASN A 243 14.58 -8.50 4.67
N LEU A 244 15.18 -9.26 5.61
CA LEU A 244 14.94 -9.11 7.04
C LEU A 244 15.57 -7.82 7.62
N SER A 245 16.63 -7.31 6.99
CA SER A 245 17.25 -6.04 7.38
C SER A 245 16.33 -4.86 7.13
N LEU A 246 15.58 -4.84 6.02
CA LEU A 246 14.61 -3.77 5.75
C LEU A 246 13.47 -3.74 6.79
N VAL A 247 12.98 -4.92 7.21
CA VAL A 247 11.95 -4.99 8.27
C VAL A 247 12.51 -4.48 9.60
N ARG A 248 13.72 -4.92 9.96
CA ARG A 248 14.44 -4.45 11.14
C ARG A 248 14.65 -2.93 11.12
N ARG A 249 15.08 -2.38 9.99
CA ARG A 249 15.22 -0.93 9.77
C ARG A 249 13.91 -0.21 10.05
N CYS A 250 12.80 -0.65 9.45
CA CYS A 250 11.51 0.02 9.60
C CYS A 250 10.98 -0.04 11.04
N MET A 251 11.18 -1.16 11.75
CA MET A 251 10.85 -1.26 13.19
C MET A 251 11.67 -0.27 14.03
N TYR A 252 12.97 -0.14 13.78
CA TYR A 252 13.81 0.85 14.46
C TYR A 252 13.42 2.29 14.12
N LEU A 253 13.00 2.58 12.88
CA LEU A 253 12.49 3.90 12.52
C LEU A 253 11.22 4.23 13.33
N PHE A 254 10.24 3.33 13.40
CA PHE A 254 9.02 3.55 14.19
C PHE A 254 9.30 3.65 15.69
N ALA A 255 10.24 2.86 16.22
CA ALA A 255 10.64 2.97 17.63
C ALA A 255 11.48 4.23 17.91
N GLY A 256 12.23 4.71 16.91
CA GLY A 256 13.13 5.83 17.00
C GLY A 256 12.46 7.19 16.80
N LEU A 257 11.38 7.25 16.02
CA LEU A 257 10.68 8.47 15.63
C LEU A 257 9.26 8.43 16.17
N ILE A 258 9.05 9.09 17.31
CA ILE A 258 7.82 8.94 18.10
C ILE A 258 7.33 10.28 18.65
N ARG A 259 6.10 10.30 19.15
CA ARG A 259 5.62 11.38 20.00
C ARG A 259 6.35 11.36 21.36
N ASP A 260 6.43 12.50 22.03
CA ASP A 260 7.14 12.67 23.30
C ASP A 260 6.67 11.71 24.42
N ASP A 261 5.39 11.33 24.42
CA ASP A 261 4.81 10.35 25.34
C ASP A 261 5.07 8.88 24.98
N GLY A 262 5.73 8.61 23.84
CA GLY A 262 6.02 7.26 23.37
C GLY A 262 5.10 6.73 22.27
N LYS A 263 4.05 7.46 21.87
CA LYS A 263 3.12 6.99 20.84
C LYS A 263 3.81 6.89 19.46
N ILE A 264 3.62 5.74 18.81
CA ILE A 264 4.01 5.53 17.41
C ILE A 264 2.98 6.22 16.51
N GLY A 265 3.46 7.05 15.58
CA GLY A 265 2.63 7.69 14.55
C GLY A 265 2.23 6.73 13.43
N ALA A 266 1.25 7.13 12.63
CA ALA A 266 0.74 6.29 11.54
C ALA A 266 1.75 6.12 10.39
N CYS A 267 2.54 7.16 10.11
CA CYS A 267 3.61 7.12 9.12
C CYS A 267 4.82 7.98 9.48
N LEU A 268 5.92 7.73 8.77
CA LEU A 268 7.21 8.42 8.95
C LEU A 268 7.68 9.03 7.64
N PHE A 269 8.25 10.22 7.71
CA PHE A 269 9.03 10.82 6.64
C PHE A 269 10.50 10.49 6.83
N THR A 270 11.22 10.21 5.75
CA THR A 270 12.67 9.96 5.78
C THR A 270 13.51 11.09 5.19
N GLU A 271 12.86 12.06 4.52
CA GLU A 271 13.52 13.20 3.85
C GLU A 271 12.76 14.51 4.09
N PRO A 272 13.47 15.66 4.11
CA PRO A 272 14.93 15.78 4.23
C PRO A 272 15.43 15.44 5.65
N VAL A 273 14.49 15.26 6.59
CA VAL A 273 14.75 14.90 7.98
C VAL A 273 13.84 13.73 8.34
N MET A 274 14.42 12.71 8.97
CA MET A 274 13.65 11.59 9.50
C MET A 274 12.75 12.05 10.66
N GLN A 275 11.44 11.93 10.50
CA GLN A 275 10.48 12.35 11.52
C GLN A 275 9.15 11.63 11.42
N VAL A 276 8.48 11.50 12.57
CA VAL A 276 7.09 11.02 12.64
C VAL A 276 6.12 12.10 12.17
N ASP A 277 5.09 11.67 11.47
CA ASP A 277 3.95 12.53 11.12
C ASP A 277 3.14 12.94 12.36
N ASP A 278 2.24 13.91 12.24
CA ASP A 278 1.28 14.26 13.30
C ASP A 278 -0.05 13.50 13.22
N THR A 279 -0.14 12.54 12.30
CA THR A 279 -1.24 11.57 12.21
C THR A 279 -1.02 10.39 13.16
N PHE A 280 -2.00 10.12 14.03
CA PHE A 280 -2.03 8.94 14.90
C PHE A 280 -3.32 8.16 14.70
N LEU A 281 -3.16 6.87 14.43
CA LEU A 281 -4.25 5.91 14.28
C LEU A 281 -4.04 4.81 15.31
N TRP A 282 -5.09 4.53 16.07
CA TRP A 282 -5.06 3.68 17.27
C TRP A 282 -4.65 2.24 16.96
N ASP A 283 -5.24 1.65 15.93
CA ASP A 283 -4.91 0.32 15.40
C ASP A 283 -3.48 0.28 14.83
N TYR A 284 -3.07 1.33 14.11
CA TYR A 284 -1.73 1.44 13.52
C TYR A 284 -0.64 1.46 14.59
N SER A 285 -0.79 2.24 15.66
CA SER A 285 0.16 2.21 16.78
C SER A 285 0.25 0.80 17.38
N LEU A 286 -0.87 0.10 17.54
CA LEU A 286 -0.91 -1.27 18.07
C LEU A 286 -0.27 -2.30 17.14
N PHE A 287 -0.30 -2.10 15.82
CA PHE A 287 0.33 -3.02 14.87
C PHE A 287 1.85 -3.12 15.03
N PHE A 288 2.51 -2.19 15.74
CA PHE A 288 3.91 -2.39 16.14
C PHE A 288 4.09 -3.67 16.98
N VAL A 289 3.12 -4.02 17.82
CA VAL A 289 3.12 -5.29 18.58
C VAL A 289 3.07 -6.48 17.63
N SER A 290 2.19 -6.44 16.63
CA SER A 290 2.06 -7.52 15.63
C SER A 290 3.29 -7.65 14.75
N ILE A 291 3.89 -6.54 14.33
CA ILE A 291 5.10 -6.56 13.49
C ILE A 291 6.28 -7.16 14.26
N LEU A 292 6.46 -6.79 15.54
CA LEU A 292 7.50 -7.35 16.38
C LEU A 292 7.27 -8.85 16.65
N TYR A 293 6.02 -9.25 16.88
CA TYR A 293 5.64 -10.64 17.05
C TYR A 293 5.93 -11.47 15.78
N ASP A 294 5.46 -11.02 14.62
CA ASP A 294 5.66 -11.72 13.35
C ASP A 294 7.16 -11.80 13.02
N TYR A 295 7.92 -10.72 13.21
CA TYR A 295 9.38 -10.74 13.02
C TYR A 295 10.06 -11.78 13.92
N TYR A 296 9.65 -11.89 15.19
CA TYR A 296 10.14 -12.94 16.06
C TYR A 296 9.73 -14.32 15.55
N GLN A 297 8.50 -14.51 15.08
CA GLN A 297 8.08 -15.82 14.58
C GLN A 297 8.94 -16.29 13.41
N GLU A 298 9.35 -15.38 12.54
CA GLU A 298 10.19 -15.68 11.37
C GLU A 298 11.66 -15.87 11.69
N THR A 299 12.21 -15.08 12.62
CA THR A 299 13.66 -15.01 12.84
C THR A 299 14.13 -15.69 14.14
N LYS A 300 13.22 -15.85 15.09
CA LYS A 300 13.49 -16.22 16.49
C LYS A 300 14.51 -15.31 17.19
N ASP A 301 14.68 -14.07 16.69
CA ASP A 301 15.60 -13.07 17.25
C ASP A 301 15.05 -12.55 18.60
N LEU A 302 15.56 -13.10 19.70
CA LEU A 302 15.18 -12.72 21.07
C LEU A 302 15.76 -11.36 21.47
N ASP A 303 16.88 -10.95 20.89
CA ASP A 303 17.57 -9.72 21.28
C ASP A 303 16.76 -8.50 20.80
N ILE A 304 16.24 -8.54 19.57
CA ILE A 304 15.36 -7.47 19.08
C ILE A 304 14.04 -7.41 19.84
N VAL A 305 13.49 -8.56 20.27
CA VAL A 305 12.28 -8.60 21.09
C VAL A 305 12.54 -7.89 22.42
N LYS A 306 13.61 -8.26 23.13
CA LYS A 306 13.95 -7.61 24.41
C LYS A 306 14.19 -6.12 24.27
N GLU A 307 14.82 -5.71 23.17
CA GLU A 307 15.14 -4.30 22.92
C GLU A 307 13.91 -3.46 22.55
N LEU A 308 13.03 -3.97 21.69
CA LEU A 308 11.87 -3.22 21.20
C LEU A 308 10.59 -3.48 22.01
N TRP A 309 10.58 -4.46 22.92
CA TRP A 309 9.46 -4.76 23.81
C TRP A 309 8.93 -3.53 24.57
N PRO A 310 9.76 -2.69 25.21
CA PRO A 310 9.27 -1.50 25.91
C PRO A 310 8.46 -0.56 25.01
N THR A 311 8.85 -0.44 23.73
CA THR A 311 8.14 0.36 22.73
C THR A 311 6.78 -0.26 22.39
N ALA A 312 6.73 -1.58 22.19
CA ALA A 312 5.50 -2.31 21.91
C ALA A 312 4.50 -2.23 23.09
N TYR A 313 4.98 -2.48 24.31
CA TYR A 313 4.17 -2.39 25.52
C TYR A 313 3.67 -0.97 25.80
N CYS A 314 4.45 0.05 25.44
CA CYS A 314 4.01 1.44 25.51
C CYS A 314 2.75 1.69 24.66
N GLN A 315 2.66 1.09 23.46
CA GLN A 315 1.48 1.25 22.60
C GLN A 315 0.23 0.62 23.22
N ILE A 316 0.35 -0.56 23.85
CA ILE A 316 -0.73 -1.20 24.61
C ILE A 316 -1.22 -0.28 25.73
N THR A 317 -0.29 0.32 26.49
CA THR A 317 -0.64 1.20 27.62
C THR A 317 -1.28 2.51 27.15
N LEU A 318 -0.78 3.10 26.06
CA LEU A 318 -1.31 4.35 25.52
C LEU A 318 -2.68 4.16 24.85
N ALA A 319 -2.93 3.00 24.24
CA ALA A 319 -4.21 2.65 23.62
C ALA A 319 -5.39 2.77 24.61
N LEU A 320 -5.17 2.45 25.89
CA LEU A 320 -6.19 2.56 26.95
C LEU A 320 -6.72 3.98 27.16
N LYS A 321 -5.93 5.01 26.83
CA LYS A 321 -6.34 6.42 26.99
C LYS A 321 -7.42 6.85 26.00
N ASP A 322 -7.50 6.14 24.87
CA ASP A 322 -8.46 6.39 23.80
C ASP A 322 -9.72 5.49 23.97
N MET A 323 -9.78 4.70 25.05
CA MET A 323 -10.89 3.79 25.36
C MET A 323 -11.82 4.35 26.44
N LYS A 324 -13.10 4.01 26.33
CA LYS A 324 -14.15 4.34 27.30
C LYS A 324 -15.02 3.10 27.53
N ASP A 325 -15.29 2.79 28.79
CA ASP A 325 -16.10 1.62 29.18
C ASP A 325 -15.62 0.30 28.53
N GLY A 326 -14.28 0.16 28.39
CA GLY A 326 -13.65 -1.04 27.88
C GLY A 326 -13.69 -1.23 26.36
N VAL A 327 -14.08 -0.20 25.59
CA VAL A 327 -14.10 -0.17 24.12
C VAL A 327 -13.50 1.13 23.58
N LEU A 328 -13.10 1.17 22.30
CA LEU A 328 -12.56 2.39 21.67
C LEU A 328 -13.62 3.51 21.63
N ASP A 329 -13.26 4.73 22.04
CA ASP A 329 -14.13 5.91 21.93
C ASP A 329 -14.11 6.48 20.51
N THR A 330 -14.99 5.94 19.67
CA THR A 330 -15.21 6.39 18.29
C THR A 330 -16.21 7.56 18.20
N GLU A 331 -16.87 7.94 19.30
CA GLU A 331 -17.77 9.09 19.31
C GLU A 331 -16.98 10.40 19.31
N SER A 332 -15.92 10.46 20.11
CA SER A 332 -15.02 11.62 20.17
C SER A 332 -14.16 11.76 18.91
N ASN A 333 -13.80 10.64 18.28
CA ASN A 333 -13.06 10.62 17.03
C ASN A 333 -13.48 9.41 16.16
N PRO A 334 -14.35 9.61 15.15
CA PRO A 334 -14.81 8.52 14.27
C PRO A 334 -13.70 7.84 13.43
N MET A 335 -12.56 8.51 13.28
CA MET A 335 -11.36 8.00 12.60
C MET A 335 -10.22 7.73 13.60
N ALA A 336 -10.56 7.38 14.85
CA ALA A 336 -9.57 7.02 15.85
C ALA A 336 -8.74 5.78 15.43
N ALA A 337 -9.37 4.84 14.73
CA ALA A 337 -8.72 3.70 14.08
C ALA A 337 -8.97 3.78 12.57
N PHE A 338 -8.10 3.16 11.77
CA PHE A 338 -8.25 3.12 10.32
C PHE A 338 -9.22 2.03 9.87
N ILE A 339 -8.88 0.76 10.13
CA ILE A 339 -9.60 -0.46 9.74
C ILE A 339 -9.79 -0.67 8.23
N ASP A 340 -10.43 0.26 7.51
CA ASP A 340 -10.62 0.22 6.05
C ASP A 340 -11.04 1.62 5.53
N TRP A 341 -10.77 1.91 4.26
CA TRP A 341 -11.29 3.08 3.53
C TRP A 341 -12.74 2.86 3.06
N LYS A 342 -13.62 2.50 4.00
CA LYS A 342 -15.05 2.32 3.75
C LYS A 342 -15.85 3.45 4.38
N ASP A 343 -16.56 4.21 3.55
CA ASP A 343 -17.48 5.26 4.02
C ASP A 343 -18.60 4.66 4.87
N GLY A 344 -18.95 5.34 5.96
CA GLY A 344 -19.99 4.91 6.89
C GLY A 344 -19.63 3.70 7.76
N LEU A 345 -18.42 3.15 7.67
CA LEU A 345 -17.97 2.04 8.52
C LEU A 345 -17.87 2.49 9.98
N ASP A 346 -18.61 1.81 10.86
CA ASP A 346 -18.41 1.89 12.30
C ASP A 346 -17.25 0.99 12.71
N ARG A 347 -16.29 1.54 13.46
CA ARG A 347 -14.99 0.92 13.70
C ARG A 347 -14.86 0.24 15.06
N GLN A 348 -15.85 0.39 15.94
CA GLN A 348 -15.70 0.01 17.35
C GLN A 348 -15.50 -1.50 17.53
N ALA A 349 -16.31 -2.34 16.89
CA ALA A 349 -16.20 -3.80 16.98
C ALA A 349 -14.92 -4.32 16.30
N ALA A 350 -14.56 -3.80 15.12
CA ALA A 350 -13.33 -4.19 14.44
C ALA A 350 -12.09 -3.80 15.26
N ALA A 351 -12.08 -2.60 15.85
CA ALA A 351 -11.02 -2.16 16.76
C ALA A 351 -10.93 -3.03 18.02
N GLN A 352 -12.05 -3.52 18.55
CA GLN A 352 -12.04 -4.49 19.65
C GLN A 352 -11.37 -5.82 19.24
N GLY A 353 -11.61 -6.29 18.01
CA GLY A 353 -10.89 -7.45 17.47
C GLY A 353 -9.38 -7.19 17.36
N VAL A 354 -8.98 -6.04 16.81
CA VAL A 354 -7.56 -5.61 16.76
C VAL A 354 -6.94 -5.56 18.16
N TRP A 355 -7.68 -5.06 19.15
CA TRP A 355 -7.24 -4.99 20.55
C TRP A 355 -6.85 -6.36 21.08
N ILE A 356 -7.76 -7.32 20.98
CA ILE A 356 -7.60 -8.69 21.47
C ILE A 356 -6.48 -9.38 20.72
N PHE A 357 -6.42 -9.22 19.39
CA PHE A 357 -5.37 -9.77 18.54
C PHE A 357 -3.98 -9.31 19.01
N CYS A 358 -3.78 -8.00 19.18
CA CYS A 358 -2.50 -7.44 19.62
C CYS A 358 -2.19 -7.78 21.09
N LEU A 359 -3.18 -7.89 21.98
CA LEU A 359 -2.96 -8.32 23.37
C LEU A 359 -2.47 -9.77 23.44
N ARG A 360 -3.04 -10.69 22.64
CA ARG A 360 -2.58 -12.08 22.56
C ARG A 360 -1.10 -12.15 22.15
N GLN A 361 -0.73 -11.43 21.10
CA GLN A 361 0.66 -11.34 20.63
C GLN A 361 1.57 -10.67 21.67
N GLY A 362 1.09 -9.59 22.29
CA GLY A 362 1.79 -8.85 23.35
C GLY A 362 2.08 -9.72 24.58
N LYS A 363 1.17 -10.62 24.96
CA LYS A 363 1.38 -11.56 26.08
C LYS A 363 2.57 -12.49 25.79
N VAL A 364 2.68 -12.99 24.56
CA VAL A 364 3.81 -13.84 24.13
C VAL A 364 5.11 -13.05 24.14
N LEU A 365 5.10 -11.82 23.61
CA LEU A 365 6.28 -10.96 23.60
C LEU A 365 6.73 -10.59 25.03
N ALA A 366 5.81 -10.33 25.95
CA ALA A 366 6.12 -10.06 27.35
C ALA A 366 6.85 -11.25 28.01
N GLU A 367 6.39 -12.47 27.74
CA GLU A 367 7.04 -13.70 28.22
C GLU A 367 8.46 -13.85 27.64
N LEU A 368 8.62 -13.64 26.34
CA LEU A 368 9.93 -13.71 25.66
C LEU A 368 10.90 -12.64 26.15
N ALA A 369 10.39 -11.46 26.50
CA ALA A 369 11.17 -10.37 27.10
C ALA A 369 11.49 -10.61 28.59
N GLY A 370 10.86 -11.58 29.25
CA GLY A 370 10.99 -11.83 30.69
C GLY A 370 10.28 -10.81 31.56
N ASP A 371 9.28 -10.09 31.02
CA ASP A 371 8.51 -9.07 31.72
C ASP A 371 7.20 -9.65 32.29
N GLU A 372 7.32 -10.41 33.38
CA GLU A 372 6.19 -11.07 34.04
C GLU A 372 5.11 -10.08 34.53
N LYS A 373 5.51 -8.84 34.85
CA LYS A 373 4.56 -7.80 35.28
C LYS A 373 3.69 -7.36 34.11
N ALA A 374 4.30 -7.03 32.97
CA ALA A 374 3.55 -6.66 31.77
C ALA A 374 2.69 -7.82 31.26
N LYS A 375 3.20 -9.06 31.31
CA LYS A 375 2.45 -10.27 30.97
C LYS A 375 1.17 -10.41 31.80
N GLY A 376 1.25 -10.25 33.12
CA GLY A 376 0.08 -10.31 34.01
C GLY A 376 -0.93 -9.19 33.72
N HIS A 377 -0.46 -7.97 33.51
CA HIS A 377 -1.35 -6.84 33.14
C HIS A 377 -2.05 -7.08 31.80
N ILE A 378 -1.33 -7.55 30.78
CA ILE A 378 -1.91 -7.88 29.47
C ILE A 378 -2.94 -9.00 29.59
N GLU A 379 -2.71 -9.99 30.46
CA GLU A 379 -3.67 -11.06 30.71
C GLU A 379 -4.99 -10.56 31.33
N GLU A 380 -4.92 -9.61 32.27
CA GLU A 380 -6.12 -8.94 32.81
C GLU A 380 -6.88 -8.19 31.72
N LEU A 381 -6.18 -7.38 30.92
CA LEU A 381 -6.76 -6.63 29.80
C LEU A 381 -7.39 -7.55 28.75
N LEU A 382 -6.75 -8.68 28.45
CA LEU A 382 -7.24 -9.66 27.47
C LEU A 382 -8.53 -10.32 27.94
N ASN A 383 -8.62 -10.68 29.23
CA ASN A 383 -9.83 -11.27 29.80
C ASN A 383 -11.01 -10.29 29.76
N GLU A 384 -10.76 -9.02 30.10
CA GLU A 384 -11.77 -7.96 29.99
C GLU A 384 -12.18 -7.74 28.52
N ALA A 385 -11.22 -7.65 27.62
CA ALA A 385 -11.48 -7.40 26.21
C ALA A 385 -12.31 -8.52 25.54
N LEU A 386 -12.02 -9.79 25.86
CA LEU A 386 -12.80 -10.95 25.40
C LEU A 386 -14.23 -10.93 25.93
N LYS A 387 -14.40 -10.56 27.21
CA LYS A 387 -15.74 -10.40 27.78
C LYS A 387 -16.52 -9.30 27.06
N ASN A 388 -15.90 -8.12 26.89
CA ASN A 388 -16.53 -6.99 26.21
C ASN A 388 -16.85 -7.29 24.73
N ALA A 389 -16.01 -8.09 24.05
CA ALA A 389 -16.28 -8.54 22.68
C ALA A 389 -17.64 -9.23 22.55
N VAL A 390 -18.00 -10.06 23.53
CA VAL A 390 -19.28 -10.77 23.57
C VAL A 390 -20.38 -9.88 24.13
N ASP A 391 -20.20 -9.30 25.31
CA ASP A 391 -21.25 -8.57 26.03
C ASP A 391 -21.74 -7.33 25.28
N VAL A 392 -20.86 -6.65 24.54
CA VAL A 392 -21.17 -5.39 23.85
C VAL A 392 -21.56 -5.62 22.38
N PHE A 393 -20.83 -6.48 21.68
CA PHE A 393 -20.92 -6.56 20.22
C PHE A 393 -21.64 -7.80 19.70
N TRP A 394 -21.69 -8.93 20.42
CA TRP A 394 -22.35 -10.12 19.90
C TRP A 394 -23.88 -10.01 19.97
N ASP A 395 -24.54 -10.23 18.82
CA ASP A 395 -25.98 -10.33 18.71
C ASP A 395 -26.37 -11.77 18.37
N GLU A 396 -26.97 -12.48 19.33
CA GLU A 396 -27.35 -13.88 19.18
C GLU A 396 -28.50 -14.08 18.17
N GLU A 397 -29.40 -13.10 18.03
CA GLU A 397 -30.55 -13.20 17.10
C GLU A 397 -30.09 -13.01 15.66
N GLN A 398 -29.18 -12.05 15.43
CA GLN A 398 -28.62 -11.79 14.11
C GLN A 398 -27.46 -12.72 13.75
N GLY A 399 -26.86 -13.39 14.73
CA GLY A 399 -25.71 -14.27 14.51
C GLY A 399 -24.44 -13.52 14.07
N PHE A 400 -24.29 -12.25 14.46
CA PHE A 400 -23.18 -11.37 14.07
C PHE A 400 -22.66 -10.54 15.23
N PHE A 401 -21.42 -10.07 15.09
CA PHE A 401 -20.93 -8.93 15.87
C PHE A 401 -21.42 -7.63 15.23
N VAL A 402 -22.19 -6.85 15.99
CA VAL A 402 -22.68 -5.53 15.60
C VAL A 402 -21.74 -4.44 16.12
N SER A 403 -21.72 -3.27 15.48
CA SER A 403 -20.84 -2.16 15.85
C SER A 403 -21.60 -0.84 16.02
N GLY A 404 -21.22 -0.08 17.03
CA GLY A 404 -21.73 1.26 17.30
C GLY A 404 -23.21 1.34 17.68
N LYS A 405 -23.71 2.56 17.82
CA LYS A 405 -25.10 2.84 18.25
C LYS A 405 -26.14 2.32 17.26
N SER A 406 -25.79 2.27 15.97
CA SER A 406 -26.67 1.75 14.91
C SER A 406 -26.67 0.23 14.83
N ARG A 407 -25.86 -0.47 15.64
CA ARG A 407 -25.68 -1.92 15.59
C ARG A 407 -25.34 -2.41 14.17
N GLN A 408 -24.46 -1.69 13.48
CA GLN A 408 -24.08 -1.98 12.11
C GLN A 408 -23.38 -3.34 12.02
N ILE A 409 -23.78 -4.17 11.05
CA ILE A 409 -23.07 -5.40 10.71
C ILE A 409 -22.12 -5.09 9.55
N SER A 410 -20.82 -5.33 9.76
CA SER A 410 -19.81 -5.16 8.71
C SER A 410 -18.92 -6.39 8.57
N TRP A 411 -18.35 -6.57 7.37
CA TRP A 411 -17.37 -7.62 7.09
C TRP A 411 -16.12 -7.48 7.98
N SER A 412 -15.63 -6.25 8.16
CA SER A 412 -14.45 -5.94 8.96
C SER A 412 -14.63 -6.31 10.44
N SER A 413 -15.81 -6.06 11.01
CA SER A 413 -16.13 -6.46 12.38
C SER A 413 -16.03 -7.98 12.55
N GLN A 414 -16.57 -8.77 11.61
CA GLN A 414 -16.56 -10.23 11.72
C GLN A 414 -15.13 -10.77 11.55
N ALA A 415 -14.42 -10.31 10.51
CA ALA A 415 -13.07 -10.78 10.21
C ALA A 415 -12.11 -10.55 11.39
N TRP A 416 -12.11 -9.34 11.97
CA TRP A 416 -11.24 -9.04 13.11
C TRP A 416 -11.60 -9.81 14.38
N MET A 417 -12.89 -10.07 14.64
CA MET A 417 -13.31 -10.90 15.79
C MET A 417 -12.92 -12.37 15.62
N VAL A 418 -12.96 -12.88 14.38
CA VAL A 418 -12.48 -14.24 14.05
C VAL A 418 -10.97 -14.34 14.18
N LEU A 419 -10.22 -13.39 13.62
CA LEU A 419 -8.75 -13.34 13.75
C LEU A 419 -8.29 -13.20 15.21
N ALA A 420 -9.10 -12.55 16.04
CA ALA A 420 -8.83 -12.37 17.46
C ALA A 420 -9.13 -13.62 18.32
N ASP A 421 -9.66 -14.69 17.74
CA ASP A 421 -10.13 -15.89 18.44
C ASP A 421 -11.08 -15.54 19.61
N VAL A 422 -12.11 -14.73 19.32
CA VAL A 422 -13.18 -14.44 20.31
C VAL A 422 -14.06 -15.67 20.55
N PHE A 423 -14.34 -16.42 19.49
CA PHE A 423 -14.99 -17.73 19.55
C PHE A 423 -14.06 -18.84 19.05
N ASP A 424 -14.39 -20.08 19.40
CA ASP A 424 -13.71 -21.26 18.85
C ASP A 424 -13.84 -21.35 17.31
N LEU A 425 -12.98 -22.16 16.70
CA LEU A 425 -12.89 -22.29 15.24
C LEU A 425 -14.20 -22.77 14.60
N GLU A 426 -15.01 -23.58 15.28
CA GLU A 426 -16.26 -24.10 14.69
C GLU A 426 -17.33 -23.00 14.65
N LYS A 427 -17.51 -22.26 15.74
CA LYS A 427 -18.43 -21.13 15.79
C LYS A 427 -17.96 -20.00 14.86
N SER A 428 -16.66 -19.72 14.83
CA SER A 428 -16.06 -18.74 13.91
C SER A 428 -16.22 -19.15 12.44
N ARG A 429 -16.09 -20.44 12.10
CA ARG A 429 -16.39 -20.95 10.74
C ARG A 429 -17.83 -20.69 10.35
N LYS A 430 -18.78 -21.03 11.21
CA LYS A 430 -20.22 -20.78 10.96
C LYS A 430 -20.51 -19.30 10.77
N LEU A 431 -19.88 -18.42 11.57
CA LEU A 431 -19.99 -16.97 11.41
C LEU A 431 -19.48 -16.50 10.04
N MET A 432 -18.32 -16.97 9.59
CA MET A 432 -17.77 -16.57 8.28
C MET A 432 -18.59 -17.12 7.11
N GLN A 433 -19.11 -18.34 7.20
CA GLN A 433 -20.03 -18.88 6.19
C GLN A 433 -21.33 -18.05 6.15
N HIS A 434 -21.89 -17.72 7.31
CA HIS A 434 -23.08 -16.88 7.41
C HIS A 434 -22.86 -15.48 6.85
N LEU A 435 -21.68 -14.89 7.08
CA LEU A 435 -21.29 -13.59 6.49
C LEU A 435 -21.34 -13.63 4.96
N LEU A 436 -20.78 -14.66 4.34
CA LEU A 436 -20.78 -14.81 2.89
C LEU A 436 -22.17 -15.09 2.31
N GLU A 437 -23.01 -15.82 3.04
CA GLU A 437 -24.39 -16.11 2.64
C GLU A 437 -25.30 -14.87 2.72
N VAL A 438 -25.26 -14.14 3.84
CA VAL A 438 -26.08 -12.94 4.06
C VAL A 438 -25.56 -11.77 3.24
N ASN A 439 -24.24 -11.66 3.09
CA ASN A 439 -23.54 -10.58 2.41
C ASN A 439 -24.05 -9.18 2.82
N PRO A 440 -23.80 -8.74 4.08
CA PRO A 440 -24.25 -7.44 4.57
C PRO A 440 -23.76 -6.28 3.69
N GLU A 441 -24.56 -5.21 3.62
CA GLU A 441 -24.28 -4.03 2.79
C GLU A 441 -22.90 -3.40 3.09
N MET A 442 -22.49 -3.40 4.37
CA MET A 442 -21.19 -2.89 4.80
C MET A 442 -20.08 -3.92 4.56
N GLY A 443 -19.73 -4.10 3.27
CA GLY A 443 -18.57 -4.86 2.82
C GLY A 443 -17.25 -4.12 3.00
N VAL A 444 -16.19 -4.70 2.44
CA VAL A 444 -14.83 -4.12 2.39
C VAL A 444 -14.59 -3.36 1.09
N SER A 445 -13.75 -2.32 1.13
CA SER A 445 -13.49 -1.41 -0.01
C SER A 445 -12.05 -1.43 -0.51
N THR A 446 -11.10 -1.96 0.26
CA THR A 446 -9.69 -2.02 -0.13
C THR A 446 -9.14 -3.44 -0.10
N PRO A 447 -8.08 -3.72 -0.88
CA PRO A 447 -7.34 -4.98 -0.75
C PRO A 447 -6.79 -5.20 0.67
N TYR A 448 -6.52 -4.13 1.42
CA TYR A 448 -6.19 -4.20 2.85
C TYR A 448 -7.34 -4.81 3.67
N GLY A 449 -8.58 -4.36 3.49
CA GLY A 449 -9.75 -4.97 4.13
C GLY A 449 -9.98 -6.42 3.68
N TYR A 450 -9.90 -6.68 2.37
CA TYR A 450 -10.04 -8.03 1.82
C TYR A 450 -8.99 -9.01 2.35
N HIS A 451 -7.75 -8.56 2.60
CA HIS A 451 -6.72 -9.40 3.20
C HIS A 451 -7.18 -10.03 4.50
N HIS A 452 -7.71 -9.23 5.44
CA HIS A 452 -8.15 -9.72 6.75
C HIS A 452 -9.36 -10.64 6.65
N VAL A 453 -10.29 -10.39 5.71
CA VAL A 453 -11.41 -11.29 5.45
C VAL A 453 -10.92 -12.65 4.94
N ILE A 454 -9.96 -12.64 4.01
CA ILE A 454 -9.39 -13.87 3.45
C ILE A 454 -8.56 -14.61 4.51
N GLU A 455 -7.76 -13.90 5.30
CA GLU A 455 -7.01 -14.47 6.42
C GLU A 455 -7.96 -15.10 7.44
N ALA A 456 -9.09 -14.45 7.76
CA ALA A 456 -10.11 -15.00 8.65
C ALA A 456 -10.75 -16.29 8.09
N LEU A 457 -11.05 -16.34 6.78
CA LEU A 457 -11.53 -17.55 6.12
C LEU A 457 -10.51 -18.69 6.19
N LEU A 458 -9.24 -18.40 5.91
CA LEU A 458 -8.16 -19.38 5.97
C LEU A 458 -7.92 -19.88 7.40
N HIS A 459 -7.98 -18.99 8.39
CA HIS A 459 -7.86 -19.29 9.82
C HIS A 459 -8.92 -20.31 10.28
N VAL A 460 -10.14 -20.20 9.78
CA VAL A 460 -11.22 -21.15 10.05
C VAL A 460 -11.27 -22.33 9.06
N GLY A 461 -10.31 -22.45 8.15
CA GLY A 461 -10.16 -23.58 7.22
C GLY A 461 -11.03 -23.52 5.96
N GLU A 462 -11.66 -22.38 5.65
CA GLU A 462 -12.48 -22.16 4.45
C GLU A 462 -11.63 -21.81 3.23
N LYS A 463 -10.74 -22.72 2.82
CA LYS A 463 -9.75 -22.50 1.76
C LYS A 463 -10.37 -22.20 0.40
N GLU A 464 -11.43 -22.92 0.03
CA GLU A 464 -12.10 -22.75 -1.26
C GLU A 464 -12.76 -21.37 -1.37
N LYS A 465 -13.39 -20.90 -0.29
CA LYS A 465 -14.01 -19.57 -0.22
C LYS A 465 -12.97 -18.46 -0.22
N ALA A 466 -11.85 -18.66 0.47
CA ALA A 466 -10.70 -17.75 0.41
C ALA A 466 -10.19 -17.59 -1.03
N LEU A 467 -10.00 -18.69 -1.78
CA LEU A 467 -9.59 -18.63 -3.19
C LEU A 467 -10.63 -17.99 -4.09
N GLU A 468 -11.91 -18.26 -3.89
CA GLU A 468 -13.01 -17.64 -4.65
C GLU A 468 -12.98 -16.11 -4.52
N LEU A 469 -12.80 -15.61 -3.29
CA LEU A 469 -12.71 -14.18 -3.01
C LEU A 469 -11.43 -13.57 -3.60
N MET A 470 -10.29 -14.27 -3.49
CA MET A 470 -9.03 -13.85 -4.08
C MET A 470 -9.12 -13.71 -5.60
N ARG A 471 -9.71 -14.70 -6.29
CA ARG A 471 -9.94 -14.68 -7.74
C ARG A 471 -10.88 -13.56 -8.16
N THR A 472 -11.98 -13.39 -7.43
CA THR A 472 -12.96 -12.36 -7.76
C THR A 472 -12.34 -10.96 -7.67
N TYR A 473 -11.57 -10.70 -6.61
CA TYR A 473 -11.08 -9.37 -6.34
C TYR A 473 -9.72 -9.07 -7.00
N TRP A 474 -8.68 -9.88 -6.75
CA TRP A 474 -7.38 -9.69 -7.40
C TRP A 474 -7.39 -10.12 -8.86
N GLY A 475 -8.10 -11.19 -9.20
CA GLY A 475 -8.29 -11.59 -10.60
C GLY A 475 -9.02 -10.51 -11.41
N GLY A 476 -9.96 -9.78 -10.80
CA GLY A 476 -10.60 -8.62 -11.43
C GLY A 476 -9.60 -7.50 -11.82
N MET A 477 -8.60 -7.23 -10.99
CA MET A 477 -7.50 -6.30 -11.36
C MET A 477 -6.65 -6.86 -12.51
N ILE A 478 -6.33 -8.16 -12.48
CA ILE A 478 -5.58 -8.83 -13.57
C ILE A 478 -6.34 -8.77 -14.90
N GLU A 479 -7.66 -8.97 -14.89
CA GLU A 479 -8.51 -8.85 -16.09
C GLU A 479 -8.51 -7.44 -16.69
N LEU A 480 -8.28 -6.42 -15.86
CA LEU A 480 -8.12 -5.02 -16.28
C LEU A 480 -6.69 -4.69 -16.74
N GLY A 481 -5.78 -5.66 -16.72
CA GLY A 481 -4.40 -5.54 -17.20
C GLY A 481 -3.41 -5.05 -16.15
N ALA A 482 -3.69 -5.26 -14.86
CA ALA A 482 -2.80 -4.88 -13.77
C ALA A 482 -1.47 -5.64 -13.80
N ASP A 483 -0.35 -4.92 -13.86
CA ASP A 483 1.00 -5.47 -13.64
C ASP A 483 1.36 -5.56 -12.14
N THR A 484 0.76 -4.66 -11.35
CA THR A 484 0.87 -4.46 -9.91
C THR A 484 -0.52 -4.22 -9.33
N PHE A 485 -0.72 -4.48 -8.04
CA PHE A 485 -2.00 -4.33 -7.39
C PHE A 485 -2.23 -2.94 -6.83
N TRP A 486 -3.48 -2.53 -6.88
CA TRP A 486 -3.91 -1.14 -6.69
C TRP A 486 -4.24 -0.88 -5.22
N GLU A 487 -4.16 0.37 -4.80
CA GLU A 487 -4.48 0.80 -3.44
C GLU A 487 -5.96 0.58 -3.07
N ALA A 488 -6.85 0.91 -4.01
CA ALA A 488 -8.28 0.76 -3.89
C ALA A 488 -8.84 0.24 -5.22
N PHE A 489 -9.82 -0.66 -5.14
CA PHE A 489 -10.45 -1.24 -6.32
C PHE A 489 -11.91 -1.56 -6.02
N ASP A 490 -12.83 -1.01 -6.82
CA ASP A 490 -14.21 -1.46 -6.84
C ASP A 490 -14.46 -2.26 -8.13
N PRO A 491 -14.73 -3.58 -8.04
CA PRO A 491 -15.05 -4.40 -9.21
C PRO A 491 -16.25 -3.89 -10.02
N LYS A 492 -17.14 -3.09 -9.41
CA LYS A 492 -18.33 -2.52 -10.07
C LYS A 492 -18.05 -1.15 -10.69
N ASP A 493 -17.04 -0.43 -10.19
CA ASP A 493 -16.64 0.88 -10.70
C ASP A 493 -15.10 0.99 -10.76
N PRO A 494 -14.48 0.73 -11.92
CA PRO A 494 -13.03 0.86 -12.08
C PRO A 494 -12.53 2.30 -11.94
N ASN A 495 -13.42 3.31 -11.88
CA ASN A 495 -13.07 4.71 -11.63
C ASN A 495 -13.31 5.13 -10.17
N ALA A 496 -13.60 4.18 -9.28
CA ALA A 496 -13.75 4.48 -7.87
C ALA A 496 -12.43 5.01 -7.27
N SER A 497 -12.54 6.07 -6.47
CA SER A 497 -11.40 6.67 -5.77
C SER A 497 -11.83 7.19 -4.41
N PRO A 498 -11.13 6.81 -3.32
CA PRO A 498 -11.36 7.42 -2.01
C PRO A 498 -10.86 8.88 -1.96
N TYR A 499 -10.12 9.33 -2.98
CA TYR A 499 -9.54 10.68 -3.06
C TYR A 499 -10.36 11.67 -3.88
N GLY A 500 -11.49 11.20 -4.44
CA GLY A 500 -12.36 11.95 -5.34
C GLY A 500 -12.06 11.73 -6.82
N ASN A 501 -10.85 11.29 -7.18
CA ASN A 501 -10.47 11.06 -8.57
C ASN A 501 -9.31 10.06 -8.71
N THR A 502 -9.40 9.16 -9.70
CA THR A 502 -8.41 8.10 -9.93
C THR A 502 -7.03 8.57 -10.35
N GLN A 503 -6.89 9.82 -10.85
CA GLN A 503 -5.60 10.39 -11.25
C GLN A 503 -4.54 10.39 -10.14
N VAL A 504 -4.95 10.29 -8.87
CA VAL A 504 -4.06 10.25 -7.71
C VAL A 504 -4.12 8.92 -6.95
N ASN A 505 -4.92 7.94 -7.39
CA ASN A 505 -4.85 6.58 -6.82
C ASN A 505 -3.46 5.99 -7.10
N SER A 506 -2.94 5.18 -6.18
CA SER A 506 -1.76 4.36 -6.47
C SER A 506 -2.18 3.05 -7.14
N PHE A 507 -1.60 2.74 -8.31
CA PHE A 507 -1.79 1.46 -9.01
C PHE A 507 -0.64 0.47 -8.74
N CYS A 508 0.24 0.81 -7.80
CA CYS A 508 1.21 -0.09 -7.19
C CYS A 508 1.23 0.19 -5.67
N HIS A 509 0.46 -0.57 -4.90
CA HIS A 509 0.33 -0.34 -3.46
C HIS A 509 0.49 -1.65 -2.69
N ALA A 510 1.49 -1.72 -1.81
CA ALA A 510 1.98 -3.01 -1.32
C ALA A 510 1.14 -3.62 -0.19
N TRP A 511 0.19 -2.90 0.42
CA TRP A 511 -0.84 -3.57 1.23
C TRP A 511 -1.71 -4.57 0.43
N SER A 512 -1.66 -4.49 -0.91
CA SER A 512 -2.45 -5.30 -1.84
C SER A 512 -1.67 -6.52 -2.35
N CYS A 513 -0.40 -6.67 -1.96
CA CYS A 513 0.46 -7.76 -2.42
C CYS A 513 0.38 -9.02 -1.53
N THR A 514 -0.54 -9.07 -0.57
CA THR A 514 -0.65 -10.20 0.36
C THR A 514 -1.01 -11.56 -0.27
N PRO A 515 -1.58 -11.67 -1.49
CA PRO A 515 -1.68 -12.99 -2.14
C PRO A 515 -0.34 -13.71 -2.28
N ALA A 516 0.79 -13.00 -2.43
CA ALA A 516 2.11 -13.63 -2.44
C ALA A 516 2.43 -14.41 -1.15
N TRP A 517 1.94 -13.93 0.01
CA TRP A 517 2.04 -14.66 1.27
C TRP A 517 0.97 -15.74 1.38
N LEU A 518 -0.30 -15.37 1.16
CA LEU A 518 -1.45 -16.27 1.35
C LEU A 518 -1.35 -17.54 0.47
N LEU A 519 -0.88 -17.40 -0.78
CA LEU A 519 -0.70 -18.53 -1.69
C LEU A 519 0.45 -19.44 -1.28
N ARG A 520 1.53 -18.91 -0.68
CA ARG A 520 2.69 -19.71 -0.23
C ARG A 520 2.46 -20.41 1.10
N GLU A 521 1.68 -19.79 1.97
CA GLU A 521 1.46 -20.28 3.34
C GLU A 521 0.34 -21.33 3.40
N TYR A 522 -0.72 -21.16 2.59
CA TYR A 522 -1.94 -21.96 2.73
C TYR A 522 -2.23 -22.93 1.59
N PHE A 523 -1.52 -22.86 0.46
CA PHE A 523 -1.76 -23.67 -0.74
C PHE A 523 -0.45 -24.26 -1.25
#